data_AF-A0A7M3W965-F1
#
_entry.id   AF-A0A7M3W965-F1
#
_cell.length_a   1.000
_cell.length_b   1.000
_cell.length_c   1.000
_cell.angle_alpha   90.00
_cell.angle_beta   90.00
_cell.angle_gamma   90.00
#
_symmetry.space_group_name_H-M   'P 1'
#
loop_
_entity.id
_entity.type
_entity.pdbx_description
1 polymer ?
#
loop_
_entity_poly.entity_id
_entity_poly.type
_entity_poly.pdbx_seq_one_letter_code
_entity_poly.pdbx_strand_id
1 'polypeptide(L)'
;SSCHGAGRRLSRTAAKASVDSELLISELEQKGIHIRAKTPNVLSEEAPEAYKDVDEVISLTNRAGLARPVARMRPVSVIKG
;
A
#
# COMPACT_ATOMS: atom_id res chain seq x y z
N SER A 1 14.42 3.52 -17.35
CA SER A 1 14.29 3.58 -15.88
C SER A 1 12.92 4.16 -15.55
N SER A 2 12.23 3.68 -14.51
CA SER A 2 10.91 4.19 -14.09
C SER A 2 10.70 3.95 -12.59
N CYS A 3 9.60 4.46 -12.02
CA CYS A 3 9.23 4.21 -10.63
C CYS A 3 8.90 2.72 -10.39
N HIS A 4 9.19 2.21 -9.21
CA HIS A 4 8.91 0.82 -8.84
C HIS A 4 7.66 0.65 -7.94
N GLY A 5 6.99 1.75 -7.58
CA GLY A 5 5.84 1.75 -6.66
C GLY A 5 5.70 3.09 -5.94
N ALA A 6 4.80 3.14 -4.96
CA ALA A 6 4.49 4.36 -4.20
C ALA A 6 5.69 4.95 -3.45
N GLY A 7 6.52 4.10 -2.84
CA GLY A 7 7.57 4.52 -1.92
C GLY A 7 7.01 4.98 -0.57
N ARG A 8 7.78 4.77 0.50
CA ARG A 8 7.32 5.08 1.86
C ARG A 8 7.28 6.59 2.09
N ARG A 9 6.29 7.02 2.87
CA ARG A 9 6.20 8.35 3.49
C ARG A 9 6.52 8.30 4.98
N LEU A 10 6.25 7.18 5.65
CA LEU A 10 6.56 6.96 7.06
C LEU A 10 7.67 5.93 7.25
N SER A 11 8.45 6.08 8.32
CA SER A 11 9.35 5.02 8.78
C SER A 11 8.52 3.80 9.25
N ARG A 12 9.14 2.62 9.33
CA ARG A 12 8.46 1.41 9.84
C ARG A 12 8.00 1.58 11.28
N THR A 13 8.85 2.16 12.12
CA THR A 13 8.54 2.44 13.52
C THR A 13 7.38 3.43 13.67
N ALA A 14 7.37 4.49 12.85
CA ALA A 14 6.28 5.45 12.86
C ALA A 14 4.96 4.81 12.42
N ALA A 15 4.97 4.02 11.33
CA ALA A 15 3.78 3.31 10.85
C ALA A 15 3.22 2.34 11.90
N LYS A 16 4.08 1.56 12.57
CA LYS A 16 3.68 0.68 13.68
C LYS A 16 2.99 1.42 14.83
N ALA A 17 3.50 2.61 15.17
CA ALA A 17 2.96 3.38 16.28
C ALA A 17 1.62 4.04 15.94
N SER A 18 1.34 4.30 14.66
CA SER A 18 0.15 5.02 14.21
C SER A 18 -0.98 4.12 13.70
N VAL A 19 -0.73 2.83 13.48
CA VAL A 19 -1.69 1.94 12.80
C VAL A 19 -2.16 0.84 13.74
N ASP A 20 -3.47 0.80 13.96
CA ASP A 20 -4.15 -0.35 14.55
C ASP A 20 -4.32 -1.43 13.47
N SER A 21 -3.70 -2.59 13.70
CA SER A 21 -3.67 -3.68 12.71
C SER A 21 -5.01 -4.42 12.61
N GLU A 22 -5.77 -4.51 13.70
CA GLU A 22 -7.07 -5.19 13.71
C GLU A 22 -8.11 -4.34 12.99
N LEU A 23 -8.11 -3.03 13.26
CA LEU A 23 -8.95 -2.08 12.54
C LEU A 23 -8.62 -2.10 11.04
N LEU A 24 -7.34 -2.06 10.68
CA LEU A 24 -6.91 -2.08 9.28
C LEU A 24 -7.38 -3.36 8.55
N ILE A 25 -7.30 -4.53 9.20
CA ILE A 25 -7.81 -5.78 8.63
C ILE A 25 -9.31 -5.66 8.38
N SER A 26 -10.08 -5.22 9.39
CA SER A 26 -11.53 -5.05 9.28
C SER A 26 -11.92 -4.11 8.15
N GLU A 27 -11.23 -2.98 8.00
CA GLU A 27 -11.47 -2.02 6.92
C GLU A 27 -11.16 -2.59 5.54
N LEU A 28 -10.10 -3.39 5.40
CA LEU A 28 -9.72 -4.01 4.14
C LEU A 28 -10.68 -5.15 3.78
N GLU A 29 -11.13 -5.93 4.76
CA GLU A 29 -12.15 -6.97 4.55
C GLU A 29 -13.51 -6.37 4.17
N GLN A 30 -13.92 -5.25 4.78
CA GLN A 30 -15.11 -4.49 4.37
C GLN A 30 -15.02 -3.97 2.94
N LYS A 31 -13.81 -3.70 2.44
CA LYS A 31 -13.54 -3.34 1.03
C LYS A 31 -13.48 -4.56 0.10
N GLY A 32 -13.73 -5.77 0.61
CA GLY A 32 -13.68 -7.02 -0.15
C GLY A 32 -12.26 -7.54 -0.41
N ILE A 33 -11.29 -7.12 0.40
CA ILE A 33 -9.89 -7.55 0.30
C ILE A 33 -9.59 -8.55 1.42
N HIS A 34 -9.40 -9.82 1.07
CA HIS A 34 -9.11 -10.85 2.05
C HIS A 34 -7.65 -10.80 2.52
N ILE A 35 -7.42 -10.83 3.84
CA ILE A 35 -6.06 -10.71 4.39
C ILE A 35 -5.65 -11.96 5.15
N ARG A 36 -4.42 -12.41 4.90
CA ARG A 36 -3.74 -13.42 5.71
C ARG A 36 -2.35 -12.93 6.06
N ALA A 37 -2.11 -12.67 7.34
CA ALA A 37 -0.81 -12.25 7.84
C ALA A 37 -0.25 -13.24 8.86
N LYS A 38 1.07 -13.47 8.85
CA LYS A 38 1.75 -14.31 9.85
C LYS A 38 1.67 -13.70 11.26
N THR A 39 1.84 -12.39 11.36
CA THR A 39 1.58 -11.63 12.60
C THR A 39 0.89 -10.31 12.28
N PRO A 40 0.03 -9.77 13.17
CA PRO A 40 -0.64 -8.48 12.96
C PRO A 40 0.35 -7.32 12.72
N ASN A 41 1.50 -7.34 13.41
CA ASN A 41 2.53 -6.30 13.32
C ASN A 41 3.12 -6.10 11.91
N VAL A 42 3.07 -7.12 11.05
CA VAL A 42 3.55 -7.01 9.67
C VAL A 42 2.62 -6.12 8.83
N LEU A 43 1.32 -6.09 9.16
CA LEU A 43 0.35 -5.28 8.44
C LEU A 43 0.46 -3.80 8.81
N SER A 44 0.71 -3.49 10.07
CA SER A 44 0.88 -2.11 10.53
C SER A 44 2.11 -1.42 9.95
N GLU A 45 3.19 -2.15 9.64
CA GLU A 45 4.32 -1.59 8.89
C GLU A 45 3.97 -1.22 7.44
N GLU A 46 3.03 -1.96 6.86
CA GLU A 46 2.69 -1.96 5.44
C GLU A 46 1.34 -1.29 5.15
N ALA A 47 0.79 -0.59 6.15
CA ALA A 47 -0.47 0.11 6.04
C ALA A 47 -0.44 1.12 4.88
N PRO A 48 -1.57 1.34 4.17
CA PRO A 48 -1.63 2.30 3.06
C PRO A 48 -1.08 3.68 3.41
N GLU A 49 -1.32 4.15 4.64
CA GLU A 49 -0.88 5.45 5.18
C GLU A 49 0.64 5.56 5.31
N ALA A 50 1.35 4.43 5.38
CA ALA A 50 2.80 4.40 5.43
C ALA A 50 3.45 4.74 4.07
N TYR A 51 2.67 4.72 2.99
CA TYR A 51 3.11 4.94 1.62
C TYR A 51 2.59 6.26 1.05
N LYS A 52 3.22 6.73 -0.03
CA LYS A 52 2.66 7.82 -0.86
C LYS A 52 1.46 7.30 -1.64
N ASP A 53 0.69 8.22 -2.21
CA ASP A 53 -0.34 7.84 -3.17
C ASP A 53 0.30 7.30 -4.46
N VAL A 54 0.01 6.05 -4.80
CA VAL A 54 0.52 5.43 -6.03
C VAL A 54 -0.07 6.09 -7.29
N ASP A 55 -1.30 6.59 -7.22
CA ASP A 55 -1.94 7.27 -8.35
C ASP A 55 -1.22 8.59 -8.66
N GLU A 56 -0.74 9.29 -7.63
CA GLU A 56 0.09 10.49 -7.79
C GLU A 56 1.44 10.17 -8.45
N VAL A 57 2.13 9.12 -7.98
CA VAL A 57 3.42 8.68 -8.53
C VAL A 57 3.29 8.29 -10.01
N ILE A 58 2.24 7.55 -10.38
CA ILE A 58 1.96 7.17 -11.76
C ILE A 58 1.62 8.41 -12.62
N SER A 59 0.81 9.33 -12.10
CA SER A 59 0.45 10.57 -12.79
C SER A 59 1.69 11.44 -13.09
N LEU A 60 2.60 11.60 -12.12
CA LEU A 60 3.86 12.33 -12.31
C LEU A 60 4.77 11.64 -13.34
N THR A 61 4.90 10.31 -13.25
CA THR A 61 5.74 9.53 -14.17
C THR A 61 5.24 9.63 -15.62
N ASN A 62 3.92 9.62 -15.81
CA ASN A 62 3.30 9.82 -17.12
C ASN A 62 3.50 11.25 -17.64
N ARG A 63 3.28 12.28 -16.80
CA ARG A 63 3.49 13.68 -17.17
C ARG A 63 4.94 13.99 -17.53
N ALA A 64 5.90 13.31 -16.90
CA ALA A 64 7.31 13.40 -17.24
C ALA A 64 7.70 12.65 -18.53
N GLY A 65 6.76 11.96 -19.19
CA GLY A 65 7.03 11.17 -20.39
C GLY A 65 7.85 9.89 -20.15
N LEU A 66 7.95 9.44 -18.89
CA LEU A 66 8.83 8.33 -18.51
C LEU A 66 8.15 6.96 -18.61
N ALA A 67 6.82 6.89 -18.43
CA ALA A 67 6.04 5.68 -18.62
C ALA A 67 4.57 6.02 -18.90
N ARG A 68 3.91 5.22 -19.75
CA ARG A 68 2.49 5.36 -20.07
C ARG A 68 1.66 4.37 -19.24
N PRO A 69 0.61 4.79 -18.52
CA PRO A 69 -0.32 3.88 -17.87
C PRO A 69 -1.02 2.95 -18.88
N VAL A 70 -1.16 1.68 -18.53
CA VAL A 70 -1.79 0.66 -19.40
C VAL A 70 -3.00 0.02 -18.73
N ALA A 71 -2.84 -0.41 -17.48
CA ALA A 71 -3.90 -1.02 -16.68
C ALA A 71 -3.72 -0.65 -15.20
N ARG A 72 -4.82 -0.71 -14.45
CA ARG A 72 -4.82 -0.58 -12.99
C ARG A 72 -5.45 -1.84 -12.39
N MET A 73 -4.76 -2.42 -11.42
CA MET A 73 -5.25 -3.57 -10.67
C MET A 73 -5.74 -3.12 -9.30
N ARG A 74 -6.71 -3.85 -8.76
CA ARG A 74 -7.15 -3.73 -7.36
C ARG A 74 -6.97 -5.10 -6.70
N PRO A 75 -6.41 -5.18 -5.49
CA PRO A 75 -6.22 -6.47 -4.83
C PRO A 75 -7.56 -7.06 -4.43
N VAL A 76 -7.67 -8.39 -4.52
CA VAL A 76 -8.78 -9.17 -3.95
C VAL A 76 -8.34 -9.94 -2.71
N SER A 77 -7.06 -10.30 -2.64
CA SER A 77 -6.45 -10.98 -1.49
C SER A 77 -5.01 -10.53 -1.30
N VAL A 78 -4.57 -10.41 -0.04
CA VAL A 78 -3.20 -10.09 0.36
C VAL A 78 -2.72 -11.12 1.37
N ILE A 79 -1.62 -11.80 1.04
CA ILE A 79 -0.97 -12.78 1.91
C ILE A 79 0.42 -12.25 2.26
N LYS A 80 0.70 -12.05 3.56
CA LYS A 80 1.94 -11.45 4.05
C LYS A 80 2.57 -12.29 5.17
N GLY A 81 3.85 -12.65 5.00
CA GLY A 81 4.65 -13.40 5.98
C GLY A 81 5.54 -12.51 6.83
#